data_AF-A0A7R9GRW3-F1
#
_entry.id   AF-A0A7R9GRW3-F1
#
_cell.length_a   1.000
_cell.length_b   1.000
_cell.length_c   1.000
_cell.angle_alpha   90.00
_cell.angle_beta   90.00
_cell.angle_gamma   90.00
#
_symmetry.space_group_name_H-M   'P 1'
#
loop_
_entity.id
_entity.type
_entity.pdbx_description
1 polymer ?
#
loop_
_entity_poly.entity_id
_entity_poly.type
_entity_poly.pdbx_seq_one_letter_code
_entity_poly.pdbx_strand_id
1 'polypeptide(L)'
;MTAKPQFESLEKCLTDHLPPKELAEVKRILYGKDIPKLDINPETRRLAEEHDFEIQSYNFEAKDEQLRAPRIVKIGLIQNQIVLPTTSPVKAQRDAIYNRISTLIKAAASCGVNILCLQEAWTMPFAFCTRERLPWCEFAESAEEGPSIVFIQKLCVQYNMVIVSPILERDNNNGEVLWNTAVVISNTGHVLGKHRKNHIPRVGDFNESTYYMEGNTGHPVFQTHFGRIAINICYGRHHPQNWLMFGLNGAEVVFNPSATVGDLSEPLWGIEARNAAIANSYFTCAINRVGTEVFPQEFTSGDGRPAHRDLGHFYGSSYVTGPDGSRTPGLSRTRDGLLVAQLDLNLCRQMKDSWGFRLTQRLDLYAKSLTEATNCDHVPHIIKDTA
;
A
#
# COMPACT_ATOMS: atom_id res chain seq x y z
N MET A 1 15.60 11.88 26.67
CA MET A 1 14.57 12.81 26.16
C MET A 1 13.26 12.07 26.19
N THR A 2 12.26 12.53 26.95
CA THR A 2 10.92 11.95 26.93
C THR A 2 10.35 12.11 25.52
N ALA A 3 10.02 11.00 24.86
CA ALA A 3 9.39 11.05 23.54
C ALA A 3 8.12 11.89 23.66
N LYS A 4 7.97 12.94 22.83
CA LYS A 4 6.71 13.67 22.74
C LYS A 4 5.60 12.65 22.47
N PRO A 5 4.44 12.72 23.15
CA PRO A 5 3.33 11.83 22.85
C PRO A 5 2.99 11.96 21.37
N GLN A 6 3.14 10.87 20.62
CA GLN A 6 2.85 10.85 19.20
C GLN A 6 1.34 10.91 19.00
N PHE A 7 0.90 11.79 18.10
CA PHE A 7 -0.50 11.88 17.69
C PHE A 7 -0.96 10.52 17.15
N GLU A 8 -1.98 9.92 17.77
CA GLU A 8 -2.37 8.52 17.49
C GLU A 8 -3.22 8.39 16.21
N SER A 9 -4.23 9.24 16.06
CA SER A 9 -5.20 9.19 14.96
C SER A 9 -5.89 10.54 14.75
N LEU A 10 -6.09 10.92 13.48
CA LEU A 10 -6.88 12.08 13.10
C LEU A 10 -8.35 11.93 13.50
N GLU A 11 -8.92 10.77 13.25
CA GLU A 11 -10.33 10.48 13.45
C GLU A 11 -10.72 10.47 14.91
N LYS A 12 -9.85 9.94 15.78
CA LYS A 12 -10.03 10.03 17.23
C LYS A 12 -10.02 11.49 17.69
N CYS A 13 -9.03 12.27 17.24
CA CYS A 13 -8.96 13.70 17.56
C CYS A 13 -10.21 14.46 17.13
N LEU A 14 -10.69 14.27 15.90
CA LEU A 14 -11.92 14.91 15.41
C LEU A 14 -13.15 14.49 16.22
N THR A 15 -13.26 13.21 16.57
CA THR A 15 -14.39 12.68 17.33
C THR A 15 -14.41 13.23 18.76
N ASP A 16 -13.26 13.35 19.41
CA ASP A 16 -13.15 13.80 20.79
C ASP A 16 -13.42 15.31 20.95
N HIS A 17 -13.25 16.11 19.88
CA HIS A 17 -13.24 17.57 19.97
C HIS A 17 -14.33 18.29 19.16
N LEU A 18 -15.04 17.61 18.24
CA LEU A 18 -16.10 18.24 17.44
C LEU A 18 -17.50 17.81 17.89
N PRO A 19 -18.46 18.76 17.99
CA PRO A 19 -19.88 18.43 18.17
C PRO A 19 -20.39 17.50 17.06
N PRO A 20 -21.35 16.59 17.33
CA PRO A 20 -21.81 15.58 16.35
C PRO A 20 -22.23 16.14 14.99
N LYS A 21 -22.89 17.32 14.98
CA LYS A 21 -23.33 17.98 13.74
C LYS A 21 -22.14 18.49 12.90
N GLU A 22 -21.13 19.07 13.55
CA GLU A 22 -19.92 19.56 12.88
C GLU A 22 -19.04 18.41 12.44
N LEU A 23 -18.90 17.37 13.27
CA LEU A 23 -18.19 16.14 12.92
C LEU A 23 -18.75 15.48 11.66
N ALA A 24 -20.08 15.42 11.52
CA ALA A 24 -20.72 14.87 10.33
C ALA A 24 -20.34 15.65 9.06
N GLU A 25 -20.32 16.98 9.14
CA GLU A 25 -19.97 17.84 8.00
C GLU A 25 -18.48 17.78 7.66
N VAL A 26 -17.62 17.79 8.67
CA VAL A 26 -16.18 17.56 8.51
C VAL A 26 -15.93 16.20 7.87
N LYS A 27 -16.63 15.15 8.32
CA LYS A 27 -16.50 13.81 7.74
C LYS A 27 -16.94 13.76 6.29
N ARG A 28 -18.04 14.43 5.94
CA ARG A 28 -18.53 14.54 4.56
C ARG A 28 -17.49 15.14 3.62
N ILE A 29 -16.79 16.19 4.06
CA ILE A 29 -15.78 16.88 3.25
C ILE A 29 -14.47 16.07 3.20
N LEU A 30 -13.96 15.64 4.36
CA LEU A 30 -12.65 14.98 4.46
C LEU A 30 -12.67 13.53 3.98
N TYR A 31 -13.77 12.79 4.16
CA TYR A 31 -13.85 11.36 3.84
C TYR A 31 -14.87 11.06 2.73
N GLY A 32 -15.63 12.05 2.25
CA GLY A 32 -16.66 11.91 1.22
C GLY A 32 -18.03 11.51 1.76
N LYS A 33 -18.05 10.59 2.73
CA LYS A 33 -19.22 10.20 3.54
C LYS A 33 -18.76 9.40 4.76
N ASP A 34 -19.65 9.19 5.73
CA ASP A 34 -19.39 8.22 6.79
C ASP A 34 -19.55 6.81 6.22
N ILE A 35 -18.50 5.99 6.31
CA ILE A 35 -18.52 4.63 5.80
C ILE A 35 -19.06 3.72 6.92
N PRO A 36 -20.12 2.93 6.66
CA PRO A 36 -20.66 2.02 7.67
C PRO A 36 -19.60 1.05 8.19
N LYS A 37 -19.56 0.87 9.52
CA LYS A 37 -18.72 -0.16 10.14
C LYS A 37 -19.34 -1.54 9.97
N LEU A 38 -18.51 -2.56 9.83
CA LEU A 38 -18.93 -3.95 9.92
C LEU A 38 -18.70 -4.50 11.32
N ASP A 39 -19.49 -5.49 11.69
CA ASP A 39 -19.27 -6.20 12.94
C ASP A 39 -18.03 -7.10 12.84
N ILE A 40 -17.07 -6.82 13.72
CA ILE A 40 -15.90 -7.67 13.92
C ILE A 40 -16.32 -8.83 14.82
N ASN A 41 -16.10 -10.08 14.37
CA ASN A 41 -16.48 -11.26 15.13
C ASN A 41 -15.67 -11.41 16.44
N PRO A 42 -16.19 -12.12 17.45
CA PRO A 42 -15.56 -12.23 18.76
C PRO A 42 -14.16 -12.85 18.74
N GLU A 43 -13.91 -13.84 17.88
CA GLU A 43 -12.59 -14.47 17.77
C GLU A 43 -11.53 -13.46 17.33
N THR A 44 -11.86 -12.61 16.35
CA THR A 44 -10.93 -11.61 15.83
C THR A 44 -10.67 -10.51 16.84
N ARG A 45 -11.70 -10.07 17.58
CA ARG A 45 -11.50 -9.11 18.69
C ARG A 45 -10.57 -9.68 19.75
N ARG A 46 -10.78 -10.94 20.15
CA ARG A 46 -9.90 -11.63 21.10
C ARG A 46 -8.46 -11.69 20.59
N LEU A 47 -8.24 -12.04 19.32
CA LEU A 47 -6.90 -12.06 18.73
C LEU A 47 -6.25 -10.67 18.75
N ALA A 48 -7.02 -9.62 18.42
CA ALA A 48 -6.56 -8.24 18.44
C ALA A 48 -6.17 -7.75 19.84
N GLU A 49 -6.96 -8.11 20.85
CA GLU A 49 -6.68 -7.81 22.26
C GLU A 49 -5.48 -8.60 22.80
N GLU A 50 -5.45 -9.92 22.58
CA GLU A 50 -4.39 -10.81 23.07
C GLU A 50 -3.02 -10.47 22.47
N HIS A 51 -3.00 -10.06 21.20
CA HIS A 51 -1.77 -9.78 20.48
C HIS A 51 -1.53 -8.28 20.26
N ASP A 52 -2.29 -7.39 20.88
CA ASP A 52 -2.10 -5.94 20.81
C ASP A 52 -1.92 -5.41 19.37
N PHE A 53 -2.99 -5.46 18.58
CA PHE A 53 -3.08 -4.74 17.30
C PHE A 53 -4.45 -4.10 17.14
N GLU A 54 -4.51 -3.00 16.39
CA GLU A 54 -5.78 -2.37 16.05
C GLU A 54 -6.54 -3.21 15.03
N ILE A 55 -7.86 -3.33 15.19
CA ILE A 55 -8.72 -3.84 14.14
C ILE A 55 -9.87 -2.88 13.85
N GLN A 56 -10.05 -2.55 12.57
CA GLN A 56 -11.18 -1.77 12.09
C GLN A 56 -11.83 -2.48 10.91
N SER A 57 -13.13 -2.30 10.73
CA SER A 57 -13.82 -2.85 9.57
C SER A 57 -14.93 -1.98 9.01
N TYR A 58 -15.05 -1.92 7.68
CA TYR A 58 -15.91 -0.98 6.95
C TYR A 58 -16.58 -1.62 5.72
N ASN A 59 -17.70 -1.04 5.27
CA ASN A 59 -18.49 -1.53 4.13
C ASN A 59 -18.64 -0.46 3.03
N PHE A 60 -18.24 -0.79 1.81
CA PHE A 60 -18.49 -0.01 0.60
C PHE A 60 -19.53 -0.70 -0.27
N GLU A 61 -20.68 -0.05 -0.41
CA GLU A 61 -21.83 -0.57 -1.14
C GLU A 61 -21.92 0.01 -2.56
N ALA A 62 -22.54 -0.75 -3.45
CA ALA A 62 -22.98 -0.29 -4.77
C ALA A 62 -24.51 -0.31 -4.83
N LYS A 63 -25.08 0.36 -5.84
CA LYS A 63 -26.51 0.21 -6.13
C LYS A 63 -26.78 -1.16 -6.72
N ASP A 64 -27.97 -1.71 -6.49
CA ASP A 64 -28.37 -2.96 -7.12
C ASP A 64 -28.41 -2.83 -8.66
N GLU A 65 -27.85 -3.80 -9.36
CA GLU A 65 -27.94 -3.92 -10.82
C GLU A 65 -28.99 -4.97 -11.20
N GLN A 66 -29.84 -4.66 -12.18
CA GLN A 66 -30.88 -5.60 -12.65
C GLN A 66 -30.32 -6.84 -13.37
N LEU A 67 -29.13 -6.71 -13.98
CA LEU A 67 -28.53 -7.75 -14.82
C LEU A 67 -27.36 -8.48 -14.15
N ARG A 68 -26.89 -8.00 -12.99
CA ARG A 68 -25.70 -8.53 -12.35
C ARG A 68 -25.90 -8.61 -10.86
N ALA A 69 -25.52 -9.75 -10.29
CA ALA A 69 -25.45 -9.88 -8.85
C ALA A 69 -24.36 -8.95 -8.27
N PRO A 70 -24.51 -8.50 -7.01
CA PRO A 70 -23.45 -7.84 -6.26
C PRO A 70 -22.15 -8.65 -6.29
N ARG A 71 -21.02 -7.98 -6.49
CA ARG A 71 -19.69 -8.63 -6.50
C ARG A 71 -18.96 -8.26 -5.23
N ILE A 72 -19.41 -8.86 -4.13
CA ILE A 72 -18.89 -8.59 -2.78
C ILE A 72 -17.55 -9.29 -2.58
N VAL A 73 -16.54 -8.51 -2.19
CA VAL A 73 -15.22 -9.00 -1.80
C VAL A 73 -14.78 -8.34 -0.49
N LYS A 74 -14.18 -9.11 0.41
CA LYS A 74 -13.53 -8.57 1.60
C LYS A 74 -12.02 -8.49 1.38
N ILE A 75 -11.47 -7.30 1.56
CA ILE A 75 -10.03 -7.08 1.53
C ILE A 75 -9.48 -6.84 2.94
N GLY A 76 -8.22 -7.19 3.15
CA GLY A 76 -7.48 -6.92 4.38
C GLY A 76 -6.19 -6.15 4.07
N LEU A 77 -5.88 -5.16 4.91
CA LEU A 77 -4.64 -4.40 4.86
C LEU A 77 -3.94 -4.57 6.20
N ILE A 78 -2.69 -5.01 6.19
CA ILE A 78 -1.86 -5.14 7.40
C ILE A 78 -0.78 -4.07 7.39
N GLN A 79 -0.74 -3.28 8.47
CA GLN A 79 0.41 -2.46 8.84
C GLN A 79 1.03 -3.02 10.12
N ASN A 80 2.36 -3.05 10.18
CA ASN A 80 3.09 -3.56 11.34
C ASN A 80 4.48 -2.94 11.51
N GLN A 81 4.97 -2.99 12.74
CA GLN A 81 6.35 -2.69 13.11
C GLN A 81 7.26 -3.90 12.85
N ILE A 82 8.58 -3.68 12.83
CA ILE A 82 9.53 -4.77 13.01
C ILE A 82 9.48 -5.30 14.45
N VAL A 83 9.87 -6.56 14.65
CA VAL A 83 9.71 -7.23 15.96
C VAL A 83 11.00 -7.24 16.78
N LEU A 84 12.13 -7.55 16.16
CA LEU A 84 13.43 -7.61 16.83
C LEU A 84 14.30 -6.41 16.46
N PRO A 85 15.27 -6.02 17.31
CA PRO A 85 16.23 -4.98 16.97
C PRO A 85 16.98 -5.30 15.68
N THR A 86 17.30 -4.26 14.90
CA THR A 86 18.01 -4.37 13.61
C THR A 86 19.43 -4.95 13.73
N THR A 87 19.98 -5.03 14.95
CA THR A 87 21.26 -5.69 15.29
C THR A 87 21.16 -7.21 15.44
N SER A 88 19.95 -7.78 15.45
CA SER A 88 19.75 -9.22 15.57
C SER A 88 20.13 -9.95 14.26
N PRO A 89 20.41 -11.26 14.27
CA PRO A 89 20.66 -12.01 13.03
C PRO A 89 19.49 -11.87 12.03
N VAL A 90 19.79 -11.67 10.74
CA VAL A 90 18.81 -11.45 9.65
C VAL A 90 17.68 -12.48 9.68
N LYS A 91 18.04 -13.77 9.80
CA LYS A 91 17.05 -14.87 9.89
C LYS A 91 16.13 -14.73 11.09
N ALA A 92 16.65 -14.36 12.26
CA ALA A 92 15.85 -14.20 13.48
C ALA A 92 14.87 -13.01 13.35
N GLN A 93 15.31 -11.90 12.76
CA GLN A 93 14.45 -10.74 12.48
C GLN A 93 13.27 -11.14 11.59
N ARG A 94 13.57 -11.79 10.45
CA ARG A 94 12.57 -12.28 9.50
C ARG A 94 11.58 -13.26 10.13
N ASP A 95 12.08 -14.27 10.85
CA ASP A 95 11.23 -15.30 11.46
C ASP A 95 10.32 -14.70 12.55
N ALA A 96 10.80 -13.69 13.29
CA ALA A 96 9.98 -12.97 14.26
C ALA A 96 8.83 -12.19 13.57
N ILE A 97 9.11 -11.55 12.43
CA ILE A 97 8.08 -10.90 11.62
C ILE A 97 7.08 -11.95 11.07
N TYR A 98 7.53 -13.13 10.64
CA TYR A 98 6.63 -14.19 10.15
C TYR A 98 5.63 -14.61 11.22
N ASN A 99 6.10 -14.80 12.46
CA ASN A 99 5.22 -15.15 13.58
C ASN A 99 4.19 -14.04 13.84
N ARG A 100 4.62 -12.77 13.81
CA ARG A 100 3.71 -11.63 13.96
C ARG A 100 2.66 -11.62 12.86
N ILE A 101 3.09 -11.65 11.60
CA ILE A 101 2.22 -11.60 10.42
C ILE A 101 1.27 -12.80 10.37
N SER A 102 1.71 -14.00 10.76
CA SER A 102 0.83 -15.18 10.83
C SER A 102 -0.39 -14.95 11.72
N THR A 103 -0.20 -14.26 12.85
CA THR A 103 -1.30 -13.90 13.76
C THR A 103 -2.28 -12.91 13.13
N LEU A 104 -1.77 -11.86 12.48
CA LEU A 104 -2.63 -10.88 11.79
C LEU A 104 -3.36 -11.50 10.59
N ILE A 105 -2.71 -12.41 9.84
CA ILE A 105 -3.35 -13.16 8.76
C ILE A 105 -4.47 -14.05 9.30
N LYS A 106 -4.24 -14.73 10.43
CA LYS A 106 -5.28 -15.54 11.07
C LYS A 106 -6.49 -14.70 11.47
N ALA A 107 -6.26 -13.50 12.00
CA ALA A 107 -7.32 -12.54 12.31
C ALA A 107 -8.08 -12.05 11.06
N ALA A 108 -7.36 -11.80 9.95
CA ALA A 108 -7.98 -11.47 8.68
C ALA A 108 -8.85 -12.63 8.15
N ALA A 109 -8.36 -13.87 8.28
CA ALA A 109 -9.09 -15.07 7.89
C ALA A 109 -10.37 -15.26 8.71
N SER A 110 -10.34 -15.05 10.03
CA SER A 110 -11.55 -15.11 10.86
C SER A 110 -12.58 -14.05 10.46
N CYS A 111 -12.15 -12.89 9.94
CA CYS A 111 -13.05 -11.87 9.35
C CYS A 111 -13.59 -12.22 7.95
N GLY A 112 -13.14 -13.32 7.35
CA GLY A 112 -13.54 -13.75 6.01
C GLY A 112 -12.90 -12.93 4.89
N VAL A 113 -11.70 -12.39 5.12
CA VAL A 113 -10.93 -11.68 4.08
C VAL A 113 -10.63 -12.62 2.91
N ASN A 114 -10.86 -12.14 1.68
CA ASN A 114 -10.60 -12.88 0.45
C ASN A 114 -9.26 -12.48 -0.19
N ILE A 115 -8.89 -11.20 -0.10
CA ILE A 115 -7.61 -10.68 -0.61
C ILE A 115 -6.93 -9.87 0.49
N LEU A 116 -5.70 -10.21 0.82
CA LEU A 116 -4.90 -9.53 1.83
C LEU A 116 -3.65 -8.93 1.20
N CYS A 117 -3.27 -7.72 1.61
CA CYS A 117 -2.01 -7.12 1.21
C CYS A 117 -1.18 -6.74 2.44
N LEU A 118 0.11 -7.08 2.37
CA LEU A 118 1.13 -6.69 3.33
C LEU A 118 1.78 -5.36 2.90
N GLN A 119 2.45 -4.68 3.83
CA GLN A 119 3.19 -3.44 3.56
C GLN A 119 4.46 -3.67 2.72
N GLU A 120 5.12 -2.59 2.29
CA GLU A 120 6.35 -2.69 1.49
C GLU A 120 7.50 -3.34 2.26
N ALA A 121 8.23 -4.23 1.58
CA ALA A 121 9.38 -4.95 2.12
C ALA A 121 9.11 -5.52 3.53
N TRP A 122 7.93 -6.14 3.70
CA TRP A 122 7.39 -6.48 5.02
C TRP A 122 8.32 -7.42 5.81
N THR A 123 9.15 -8.20 5.12
CA THR A 123 10.05 -9.21 5.70
C THR A 123 11.31 -8.65 6.36
N MET A 124 11.55 -7.33 6.28
CA MET A 124 12.78 -6.70 6.74
C MET A 124 12.56 -5.32 7.37
N PRO A 125 13.51 -4.83 8.19
CA PRO A 125 13.66 -3.40 8.43
C PRO A 125 13.90 -2.66 7.11
N PHE A 126 13.43 -1.42 7.02
CA PHE A 126 13.59 -0.57 5.84
C PHE A 126 14.99 0.05 5.80
N ALA A 127 16.01 -0.81 5.72
CA ALA A 127 17.42 -0.47 5.87
C ALA A 127 18.02 0.36 4.72
N PHE A 128 17.23 0.74 3.72
CA PHE A 128 17.74 1.44 2.53
C PHE A 128 18.34 2.82 2.84
N CYS A 129 18.03 3.42 4.00
CA CYS A 129 18.66 4.65 4.48
C CYS A 129 20.16 4.50 4.79
N THR A 130 20.60 3.31 5.21
CA THR A 130 21.99 3.08 5.60
C THR A 130 22.92 3.06 4.38
N ARG A 131 22.38 2.73 3.19
CA ARG A 131 23.13 2.49 1.94
C ARG A 131 24.11 1.32 2.00
N GLU A 132 24.18 0.62 3.13
CA GLU A 132 25.02 -0.54 3.32
C GLU A 132 24.46 -1.74 2.55
N ARG A 133 25.33 -2.51 1.91
CA ARG A 133 24.92 -3.75 1.23
C ARG A 133 24.76 -4.90 2.22
N LEU A 134 25.69 -5.07 3.15
CA LEU A 134 25.68 -6.15 4.14
C LEU A 134 25.27 -5.61 5.53
N PRO A 135 24.51 -6.40 6.31
CA PRO A 135 23.91 -7.69 5.95
C PRO A 135 22.58 -7.53 5.18
N TRP A 136 22.15 -6.30 4.87
CA TRP A 136 20.78 -6.00 4.42
C TRP A 136 20.36 -6.70 3.12
N CYS A 137 21.28 -6.92 2.18
CA CYS A 137 21.00 -7.65 0.93
C CYS A 137 20.81 -9.16 1.15
N GLU A 138 21.11 -9.71 2.33
CA GLU A 138 20.81 -11.11 2.70
C GLU A 138 19.32 -11.33 2.95
N PHE A 139 18.53 -10.26 3.17
CA PHE A 139 17.06 -10.36 3.19
C PHE A 139 16.47 -10.64 1.81
N ALA A 140 17.22 -10.43 0.72
CA ALA A 140 16.73 -10.66 -0.63
C ALA A 140 16.53 -12.15 -0.92
N GLU A 141 15.38 -12.50 -1.47
CA GLU A 141 15.01 -13.89 -1.74
C GLU A 141 14.33 -14.09 -3.10
N SER A 142 14.16 -15.34 -3.54
CA SER A 142 13.47 -15.65 -4.79
C SER A 142 11.98 -15.25 -4.71
N ALA A 143 11.46 -14.59 -5.74
CA ALA A 143 10.04 -14.23 -5.83
C ALA A 143 9.11 -15.43 -6.08
N GLU A 144 9.65 -16.61 -6.38
CA GLU A 144 8.87 -17.81 -6.69
C GLU A 144 9.02 -18.89 -5.61
N GLU A 145 10.24 -19.05 -5.07
CA GLU A 145 10.60 -20.13 -4.15
C GLU A 145 11.23 -19.62 -2.84
N GLY A 146 11.24 -18.30 -2.64
CA GLY A 146 11.78 -17.68 -1.43
C GLY A 146 11.05 -18.15 -0.17
N PRO A 147 11.73 -18.17 0.99
CA PRO A 147 11.12 -18.66 2.22
C PRO A 147 9.88 -17.86 2.66
N SER A 148 9.78 -16.56 2.33
CA SER A 148 8.54 -15.80 2.59
C SER A 148 7.42 -16.24 1.66
N ILE A 149 7.72 -16.53 0.40
CA ILE A 149 6.75 -16.99 -0.58
C ILE A 149 6.18 -18.35 -0.15
N VAL A 150 7.05 -19.31 0.17
CA VAL A 150 6.62 -20.64 0.67
C VAL A 150 5.81 -20.53 1.96
N PHE A 151 6.17 -19.62 2.86
CA PHE A 151 5.40 -19.35 4.07
C PHE A 151 4.00 -18.82 3.73
N ILE A 152 3.88 -17.83 2.85
CA ILE A 152 2.60 -17.23 2.45
C ILE A 152 1.73 -18.22 1.65
N GLN A 153 2.31 -19.04 0.77
CA GLN A 153 1.56 -20.07 0.01
C GLN A 153 0.77 -21.00 0.93
N LYS A 154 1.36 -21.43 2.05
CA LYS A 154 0.69 -22.27 3.04
C LYS A 154 -0.52 -21.57 3.64
N LEU A 155 -0.39 -20.28 3.98
CA LEU A 155 -1.47 -19.48 4.54
C LEU A 155 -2.58 -19.19 3.51
N CYS A 156 -2.22 -18.96 2.24
CA CYS A 156 -3.19 -18.81 1.15
C CYS A 156 -4.09 -20.04 1.02
N VAL A 157 -3.49 -21.25 1.01
CA VAL A 157 -4.24 -22.51 0.94
C VAL A 157 -5.09 -22.71 2.19
N GLN A 158 -4.49 -22.54 3.36
CA GLN A 158 -5.14 -22.76 4.65
C GLN A 158 -6.40 -21.89 4.82
N TYR A 159 -6.36 -20.65 4.34
CA TYR A 159 -7.44 -19.68 4.53
C TYR A 159 -8.24 -19.37 3.27
N ASN A 160 -7.96 -20.06 2.15
CA ASN A 160 -8.57 -19.78 0.84
C ASN A 160 -8.53 -18.29 0.49
N MET A 161 -7.35 -17.69 0.62
CA MET A 161 -7.13 -16.24 0.55
C MET A 161 -6.03 -15.90 -0.46
N VAL A 162 -6.25 -14.89 -1.29
CA VAL A 162 -5.18 -14.31 -2.12
C VAL A 162 -4.33 -13.40 -1.24
N ILE A 163 -3.00 -13.53 -1.30
CA ILE A 163 -2.09 -12.68 -0.55
C ILE A 163 -1.10 -11.98 -1.49
N VAL A 164 -0.98 -10.66 -1.32
CA VAL A 164 0.03 -9.82 -1.96
C VAL A 164 1.20 -9.64 -0.99
N SER A 165 2.39 -10.08 -1.40
CA SER A 165 3.61 -10.12 -0.59
C SER A 165 4.73 -9.25 -1.21
N PRO A 166 4.90 -7.99 -0.76
CA PRO A 166 5.99 -7.13 -1.21
C PRO A 166 7.33 -7.45 -0.50
N ILE A 167 8.34 -7.85 -1.26
CA ILE A 167 9.64 -8.30 -0.76
C ILE A 167 10.81 -7.65 -1.52
N LEU A 168 12.01 -7.78 -0.95
CA LEU A 168 13.26 -7.61 -1.70
C LEU A 168 13.51 -8.92 -2.47
N GLU A 169 13.39 -8.89 -3.78
CA GLU A 169 13.64 -10.03 -4.65
C GLU A 169 15.13 -10.10 -5.02
N ARG A 170 15.69 -11.32 -5.03
CA ARG A 170 16.95 -11.65 -5.71
C ARG A 170 16.62 -12.50 -6.94
N ASP A 171 16.95 -11.97 -8.13
CA ASP A 171 16.68 -12.64 -9.40
C ASP A 171 17.83 -13.58 -9.79
N ASN A 172 17.76 -14.83 -9.34
CA ASN A 172 18.79 -15.84 -9.59
C ASN A 172 18.99 -16.13 -11.09
N ASN A 173 17.99 -15.88 -11.93
CA ASN A 173 18.07 -16.13 -13.38
C ASN A 173 18.75 -14.98 -14.13
N ASN A 174 18.81 -13.79 -13.53
CA ASN A 174 19.36 -12.58 -14.15
C ASN A 174 20.47 -11.98 -13.28
N GLY A 175 21.52 -12.77 -13.02
CA GLY A 175 22.75 -12.30 -12.37
C GLY A 175 22.58 -11.89 -10.91
N GLU A 176 21.60 -12.47 -10.20
CA GLU A 176 21.30 -12.19 -8.79
C GLU A 176 20.97 -10.72 -8.51
N VAL A 177 20.49 -9.99 -9.54
CA VAL A 177 20.09 -8.59 -9.42
C VAL A 177 18.94 -8.46 -8.43
N LEU A 178 19.01 -7.42 -7.59
CA LEU A 178 18.00 -7.12 -6.60
C LEU A 178 16.86 -6.29 -7.19
N TRP A 179 15.64 -6.54 -6.71
CA TRP A 179 14.43 -5.82 -7.12
C TRP A 179 13.50 -5.58 -5.94
N ASN A 180 12.74 -4.50 -5.96
CA ASN A 180 11.60 -4.32 -5.06
C ASN A 180 10.34 -4.86 -5.76
N THR A 181 9.76 -5.91 -5.20
CA THR A 181 8.83 -6.78 -5.94
C THR A 181 7.62 -7.15 -5.10
N ALA A 182 6.42 -6.95 -5.64
CA ALA A 182 5.19 -7.51 -5.11
C ALA A 182 4.89 -8.85 -5.79
N VAL A 183 4.78 -9.92 -5.00
CA VAL A 183 4.38 -11.25 -5.47
C VAL A 183 2.91 -11.47 -5.13
N VAL A 184 2.12 -11.95 -6.10
CA VAL A 184 0.72 -12.28 -5.90
C VAL A 184 0.57 -13.79 -5.82
N ILE A 185 0.12 -14.28 -4.67
CA ILE A 185 -0.13 -15.70 -4.44
C ILE A 185 -1.64 -15.94 -4.41
N SER A 186 -2.10 -16.84 -5.29
CA SER A 186 -3.50 -17.28 -5.41
C SER A 186 -3.99 -17.91 -4.12
N ASN A 187 -5.31 -17.91 -3.91
CA ASN A 187 -5.99 -18.66 -2.85
C ASN A 187 -5.77 -20.19 -2.94
N THR A 188 -5.28 -20.69 -4.07
CA THR A 188 -4.86 -22.09 -4.26
C THR A 188 -3.41 -22.35 -3.84
N GLY A 189 -2.68 -21.33 -3.38
CA GLY A 189 -1.26 -21.42 -3.05
C GLY A 189 -0.29 -21.30 -4.24
N HIS A 190 -0.79 -21.17 -5.48
CA HIS A 190 0.08 -20.96 -6.64
C HIS A 190 0.49 -19.49 -6.76
N VAL A 191 1.76 -19.22 -7.08
CA VAL A 191 2.22 -17.87 -7.45
C VAL A 191 1.59 -17.50 -8.80
N LEU A 192 0.74 -16.47 -8.82
CA LEU A 192 0.14 -15.96 -10.06
C LEU A 192 1.13 -15.16 -10.89
N GLY A 193 2.10 -14.53 -10.23
CA GLY A 193 3.16 -13.74 -10.83
C GLY A 193 3.67 -12.67 -9.89
N LYS A 194 4.44 -11.74 -10.46
CA LYS A 194 5.10 -10.66 -9.73
C LYS A 194 5.05 -9.33 -10.47
N HIS A 195 5.15 -8.23 -9.74
CA HIS A 195 5.31 -6.88 -10.27
C HIS A 195 6.49 -6.17 -9.57
N ARG A 196 7.40 -5.59 -10.36
CA ARG A 196 8.55 -4.83 -9.86
C ARG A 196 8.25 -3.33 -9.82
N LYS A 197 8.75 -2.64 -8.78
CA LYS A 197 8.52 -1.21 -8.53
C LYS A 197 8.93 -0.35 -9.72
N ASN A 198 7.97 0.27 -10.40
CA ASN A 198 8.21 1.09 -11.60
C ASN A 198 9.02 2.37 -11.33
N HIS A 199 8.77 3.01 -10.19
CA HIS A 199 9.37 4.30 -9.85
C HIS A 199 10.21 4.18 -8.57
N ILE A 200 11.52 4.41 -8.70
CA ILE A 200 12.47 4.24 -7.60
C ILE A 200 12.84 5.60 -7.01
N PRO A 201 12.61 5.83 -5.70
CA PRO A 201 12.99 7.07 -5.05
C PRO A 201 14.51 7.20 -4.92
N ARG A 202 14.96 8.46 -4.90
CA ARG A 202 16.34 8.87 -4.64
C ARG A 202 16.39 10.04 -3.64
N VAL A 203 15.34 10.20 -2.83
CA VAL A 203 15.08 11.42 -2.05
C VAL A 203 15.36 11.17 -0.56
N GLY A 204 16.25 11.97 0.03
CA GLY A 204 16.55 11.91 1.46
C GLY A 204 17.09 10.56 1.91
N ASP A 205 16.45 9.97 2.91
CA ASP A 205 16.78 8.63 3.42
C ASP A 205 16.27 7.48 2.53
N PHE A 206 15.41 7.76 1.55
CA PHE A 206 14.90 6.77 0.59
C PHE A 206 15.90 6.56 -0.56
N ASN A 207 17.08 6.05 -0.22
CA ASN A 207 18.20 5.78 -1.15
C ASN A 207 18.05 4.45 -1.90
N GLU A 208 16.82 4.10 -2.28
CA GLU A 208 16.46 2.81 -2.85
C GLU A 208 17.16 2.51 -4.17
N SER A 209 17.44 3.53 -4.99
CA SER A 209 18.20 3.38 -6.25
C SER A 209 19.62 2.85 -6.06
N THR A 210 20.13 2.86 -4.83
CA THR A 210 21.40 2.20 -4.51
C THR A 210 21.25 0.68 -4.56
N TYR A 211 20.06 0.15 -4.29
CA TYR A 211 19.81 -1.28 -4.13
C TYR A 211 19.28 -1.95 -5.40
N TYR A 212 18.35 -1.29 -6.10
CA TYR A 212 17.65 -1.84 -7.26
C TYR A 212 17.30 -0.76 -8.31
N MET A 213 17.05 -1.22 -9.54
CA MET A 213 16.70 -0.38 -10.69
C MET A 213 15.18 -0.31 -10.91
N GLU A 214 14.75 0.59 -11.80
CA GLU A 214 13.35 0.73 -12.23
C GLU A 214 12.79 -0.59 -12.78
N GLY A 215 11.58 -0.95 -12.35
CA GLY A 215 10.93 -2.20 -12.70
C GLY A 215 10.69 -2.38 -14.20
N ASN A 216 10.85 -3.62 -14.67
CA ASN A 216 10.70 -4.00 -16.08
C ASN A 216 9.46 -4.87 -16.36
N THR A 217 8.52 -4.97 -15.41
CA THR A 217 7.34 -5.83 -15.56
C THR A 217 6.09 -5.08 -16.03
N GLY A 218 6.21 -3.79 -16.37
CA GLY A 218 5.09 -2.96 -16.82
C GLY A 218 4.06 -2.69 -15.72
N HIS A 219 2.77 -2.78 -16.07
CA HIS A 219 1.64 -2.48 -15.16
C HIS A 219 0.66 -3.65 -15.09
N PRO A 220 1.10 -4.84 -14.62
CA PRO A 220 0.28 -6.04 -14.69
C PRO A 220 -0.97 -5.92 -13.79
N VAL A 221 -2.07 -6.51 -14.27
CA VAL A 221 -3.31 -6.69 -13.52
C VAL A 221 -3.54 -8.18 -13.37
N PHE A 222 -3.68 -8.64 -12.13
CA PHE A 222 -3.83 -10.05 -11.79
C PHE A 222 -5.32 -10.38 -11.68
N GLN A 223 -5.80 -11.24 -12.58
CA GLN A 223 -7.15 -11.79 -12.50
C GLN A 223 -7.18 -12.88 -11.43
N THR A 224 -7.88 -12.62 -10.33
CA THR A 224 -8.11 -13.60 -9.26
C THR A 224 -9.55 -14.09 -9.28
N HIS A 225 -9.89 -15.08 -8.45
CA HIS A 225 -11.28 -15.46 -8.21
C HIS A 225 -12.12 -14.31 -7.59
N PHE A 226 -11.46 -13.39 -6.89
CA PHE A 226 -12.10 -12.34 -6.09
C PHE A 226 -12.07 -10.96 -6.75
N GLY A 227 -11.58 -10.85 -7.99
CA GLY A 227 -11.51 -9.60 -8.74
C GLY A 227 -10.15 -9.36 -9.41
N ARG A 228 -10.07 -8.28 -10.19
CA ARG A 228 -8.84 -7.84 -10.85
C ARG A 228 -8.06 -6.90 -9.93
N ILE A 229 -6.89 -7.34 -9.50
CA ILE A 229 -6.04 -6.57 -8.58
C ILE A 229 -4.76 -6.09 -9.27
N ALA A 230 -4.26 -4.93 -8.84
CA ALA A 230 -2.94 -4.44 -9.22
C ALA A 230 -2.21 -3.90 -7.99
N ILE A 231 -0.90 -3.69 -8.13
CA ILE A 231 -0.05 -3.22 -7.04
C ILE A 231 0.74 -2.03 -7.55
N ASN A 232 0.51 -0.84 -6.97
CA ASN A 232 1.35 0.32 -7.18
C ASN A 232 2.32 0.45 -6.00
N ILE A 233 3.58 0.06 -6.18
CA ILE A 233 4.52 -0.04 -5.06
C ILE A 233 5.05 1.34 -4.65
N CYS A 234 4.76 1.74 -3.40
CA CYS A 234 5.34 2.87 -2.67
C CYS A 234 5.47 4.18 -3.46
N TYR A 235 6.67 4.53 -3.93
CA TYR A 235 6.96 5.80 -4.61
C TYR A 235 6.21 5.98 -5.94
N GLY A 236 5.72 4.88 -6.52
CA GLY A 236 4.77 4.95 -7.61
C GLY A 236 3.45 5.66 -7.23
N ARG A 237 3.17 5.91 -5.94
CA ARG A 237 2.03 6.71 -5.47
C ARG A 237 2.04 8.14 -6.00
N HIS A 238 3.22 8.71 -6.21
CA HIS A 238 3.41 10.10 -6.66
C HIS A 238 3.21 10.29 -8.16
N HIS A 239 2.97 9.20 -8.91
CA HIS A 239 2.95 9.19 -10.37
C HIS A 239 1.53 8.88 -10.86
N PRO A 240 0.69 9.89 -11.16
CA PRO A 240 -0.67 9.69 -11.66
C PRO A 240 -0.74 8.77 -12.90
N GLN A 241 0.28 8.82 -13.75
CA GLN A 241 0.41 7.95 -14.92
C GLN A 241 0.60 6.47 -14.56
N ASN A 242 1.28 6.16 -13.45
CA ASN A 242 1.46 4.78 -12.98
C ASN A 242 0.10 4.19 -12.54
N TRP A 243 -0.66 4.97 -11.78
CA TRP A 243 -2.04 4.64 -11.41
C TRP A 243 -2.95 4.49 -12.63
N LEU A 244 -2.85 5.43 -13.58
CA LEU A 244 -3.62 5.41 -14.82
C LEU A 244 -3.42 4.11 -15.58
N MET A 245 -2.17 3.67 -15.75
CA MET A 245 -1.87 2.46 -16.53
C MET A 245 -2.48 1.20 -15.92
N PHE A 246 -2.52 1.06 -14.58
CA PHE A 246 -3.27 -0.05 -13.95
C PHE A 246 -4.77 0.05 -14.22
N GLY A 247 -5.32 1.28 -14.22
CA GLY A 247 -6.72 1.52 -14.59
C GLY A 247 -7.01 1.18 -16.06
N LEU A 248 -6.12 1.56 -16.99
CA LEU A 248 -6.21 1.19 -18.42
C LEU A 248 -6.17 -0.32 -18.63
N ASN A 249 -5.36 -1.03 -17.83
CA ASN A 249 -5.27 -2.49 -17.85
C ASN A 249 -6.42 -3.19 -17.10
N GLY A 250 -7.40 -2.43 -16.60
CA GLY A 250 -8.67 -2.97 -16.11
C GLY A 250 -8.71 -3.32 -14.63
N ALA A 251 -7.79 -2.80 -13.81
CA ALA A 251 -7.81 -3.02 -12.36
C ALA A 251 -9.14 -2.58 -11.71
N GLU A 252 -9.60 -3.35 -10.72
CA GLU A 252 -10.76 -3.05 -9.86
C GLU A 252 -10.33 -2.62 -8.46
N VAL A 253 -9.20 -3.15 -7.98
CA VAL A 253 -8.56 -2.78 -6.72
C VAL A 253 -7.07 -2.59 -6.96
N VAL A 254 -6.52 -1.45 -6.54
CA VAL A 254 -5.07 -1.20 -6.61
C VAL A 254 -4.51 -1.03 -5.21
N PHE A 255 -3.68 -1.99 -4.80
CA PHE A 255 -2.95 -1.92 -3.54
C PHE A 255 -1.72 -1.02 -3.66
N ASN A 256 -1.44 -0.25 -2.62
CA ASN A 256 -0.26 0.61 -2.54
C ASN A 256 0.53 0.34 -1.26
N PRO A 257 1.29 -0.77 -1.23
CA PRO A 257 2.20 -1.07 -0.14
C PRO A 257 3.33 -0.04 -0.13
N SER A 258 3.54 0.61 1.01
CA SER A 258 4.48 1.70 1.18
C SER A 258 5.25 1.57 2.49
N ALA A 259 6.43 2.18 2.51
CA ALA A 259 7.13 2.56 3.72
C ALA A 259 7.57 4.02 3.56
N THR A 260 6.98 4.93 4.33
CA THR A 260 7.31 6.36 4.23
C THR A 260 7.15 7.06 5.58
N VAL A 261 7.94 8.11 5.78
CA VAL A 261 8.09 8.83 7.05
C VAL A 261 7.98 10.34 6.86
N GLY A 262 7.79 11.02 7.98
CA GLY A 262 8.11 12.44 8.10
C GLY A 262 7.03 13.41 7.61
N ASP A 263 7.21 14.65 8.06
CA ASP A 263 6.23 15.73 7.96
C ASP A 263 5.96 16.20 6.52
N LEU A 264 6.87 15.98 5.59
CA LEU A 264 6.67 16.32 4.18
C LEU A 264 5.85 15.27 3.42
N SER A 265 5.97 13.99 3.81
CA SER A 265 5.26 12.90 3.13
C SER A 265 3.82 12.76 3.63
N GLU A 266 3.60 12.86 4.93
CA GLU A 266 2.30 12.60 5.54
C GLU A 266 1.14 13.47 4.97
N PRO A 267 1.32 14.77 4.68
CA PRO A 267 0.28 15.59 4.05
C PRO A 267 -0.18 15.06 2.68
N LEU A 268 0.69 14.37 1.94
CA LEU A 268 0.36 13.77 0.64
C LEU A 268 -0.44 12.48 0.78
N TRP A 269 -0.32 11.79 1.92
CA TRP A 269 -0.89 10.46 2.14
C TRP A 269 -2.41 10.43 2.00
N GLY A 270 -3.10 11.46 2.51
CA GLY A 270 -4.56 11.59 2.39
C GLY A 270 -5.06 11.99 1.00
N ILE A 271 -4.15 12.28 0.06
CA ILE A 271 -4.44 12.90 -1.23
C ILE A 271 -4.20 11.92 -2.38
N GLU A 272 -3.01 11.34 -2.50
CA GLU A 272 -2.54 10.72 -3.76
C GLU A 272 -3.29 9.43 -4.11
N ALA A 273 -3.32 8.46 -3.19
CA ALA A 273 -4.06 7.22 -3.41
C ALA A 273 -5.59 7.47 -3.49
N ARG A 274 -6.08 8.49 -2.80
CA ARG A 274 -7.48 8.91 -2.88
C ARG A 274 -7.82 9.48 -4.27
N ASN A 275 -6.96 10.36 -4.78
CA ASN A 275 -7.10 10.93 -6.13
C ASN A 275 -7.03 9.82 -7.20
N ALA A 276 -6.14 8.85 -7.03
CA ALA A 276 -6.03 7.71 -7.94
C ALA A 276 -7.32 6.89 -8.03
N ALA A 277 -8.01 6.65 -6.92
CA ALA A 277 -9.32 5.96 -6.90
C ALA A 277 -10.38 6.74 -7.70
N ILE A 278 -10.43 8.07 -7.49
CA ILE A 278 -11.38 8.97 -8.17
C ILE A 278 -11.10 9.00 -9.68
N ALA A 279 -9.87 9.32 -10.08
CA ALA A 279 -9.49 9.52 -11.47
C ALA A 279 -9.63 8.25 -12.33
N ASN A 280 -9.47 7.07 -11.72
CA ASN A 280 -9.52 5.80 -12.43
C ASN A 280 -10.79 4.99 -12.19
N SER A 281 -11.65 5.44 -11.28
CA SER A 281 -12.89 4.76 -10.90
C SER A 281 -12.66 3.29 -10.53
N TYR A 282 -11.67 3.05 -9.67
CA TYR A 282 -11.42 1.78 -8.99
C TYR A 282 -11.25 1.99 -7.48
N PHE A 283 -11.08 0.92 -6.70
CA PHE A 283 -10.69 1.03 -5.30
C PHE A 283 -9.17 1.21 -5.16
N THR A 284 -8.73 1.98 -4.16
CA THR A 284 -7.32 2.01 -3.73
C THR A 284 -7.16 1.59 -2.28
N CYS A 285 -6.03 0.96 -1.98
CA CYS A 285 -5.71 0.44 -0.65
C CYS A 285 -4.30 0.89 -0.27
N ALA A 286 -4.19 2.02 0.43
CA ALA A 286 -2.91 2.58 0.86
C ALA A 286 -2.47 1.94 2.16
N ILE A 287 -1.27 1.37 2.19
CA ILE A 287 -0.71 0.66 3.35
C ILE A 287 0.64 1.27 3.66
N ASN A 288 0.83 1.81 4.86
CA ASN A 288 2.14 2.27 5.31
C ASN A 288 2.60 1.44 6.50
N ARG A 289 3.91 1.28 6.60
CA ARG A 289 4.60 0.78 7.79
C ARG A 289 4.28 1.66 9.02
N VAL A 290 4.49 1.09 10.21
CA VAL A 290 4.41 1.81 11.49
C VAL A 290 5.70 1.66 12.30
N GLY A 291 5.91 2.59 13.24
CA GLY A 291 7.01 2.53 14.21
C GLY A 291 8.26 3.29 13.75
N THR A 292 9.32 3.20 14.57
CA THR A 292 10.62 3.81 14.29
C THR A 292 11.70 2.75 14.37
N GLU A 293 12.51 2.67 13.32
CA GLU A 293 13.56 1.67 13.20
C GLU A 293 14.92 2.33 13.40
N VAL A 294 15.73 1.79 14.31
CA VAL A 294 17.08 2.28 14.63
C VAL A 294 18.11 1.30 14.12
N PHE A 295 19.14 1.77 13.43
CA PHE A 295 20.18 0.98 12.77
C PHE A 295 21.52 1.00 13.54
N PRO A 296 22.42 0.03 13.32
CA PRO A 296 23.67 -0.07 14.06
C PRO A 296 24.62 1.11 13.82
N GLN A 297 24.75 1.51 12.54
CA GLN A 297 25.65 2.59 12.11
C GLN A 297 24.89 3.88 11.86
N GLU A 298 25.60 5.00 12.00
CA GLU A 298 25.07 6.32 11.68
C GLU A 298 25.08 6.56 10.17
N PHE A 299 24.05 7.26 9.69
CA PHE A 299 23.93 7.72 8.30
C PHE A 299 23.40 9.16 8.25
N THR A 300 23.42 9.76 7.06
CA THR A 300 22.96 11.13 6.82
C THR A 300 21.87 11.19 5.76
N SER A 301 20.86 12.03 5.99
CA SER A 301 19.70 12.20 5.09
C SER A 301 19.96 13.10 3.89
N GLY A 302 21.16 13.68 3.77
CA GLY A 302 21.49 14.62 2.68
C GLY A 302 20.85 16.01 2.81
N ASP A 303 20.39 16.38 4.01
CA ASP A 303 19.71 17.65 4.32
C ASP A 303 20.57 18.63 5.15
N GLY A 304 21.85 18.31 5.33
CA GLY A 304 22.80 19.11 6.12
C GLY A 304 22.69 18.92 7.65
N ARG A 305 21.81 18.03 8.14
CA ARG A 305 21.73 17.70 9.57
C ARG A 305 22.82 16.69 9.98
N PRO A 306 23.11 16.56 11.30
CA PRO A 306 24.07 15.58 11.80
C PRO A 306 23.71 14.14 11.44
N ALA A 307 24.71 13.26 11.48
CA ALA A 307 24.48 11.83 11.36
C ALA A 307 23.63 11.30 12.52
N HIS A 308 22.81 10.29 12.23
CA HIS A 308 21.81 9.74 13.13
C HIS A 308 21.58 8.26 12.78
N ARG A 309 20.79 7.55 13.60
CA ARG A 309 20.63 6.09 13.48
C ARG A 309 19.22 5.64 13.13
N ASP A 310 18.24 6.53 13.10
CA ASP A 310 16.86 6.19 12.79
C ASP A 310 16.41 6.84 11.49
N LEU A 311 15.62 6.15 10.67
CA LEU A 311 15.10 6.72 9.42
C LEU A 311 13.98 7.75 9.67
N GLY A 312 13.44 7.78 10.90
CA GLY A 312 12.25 8.53 11.28
C GLY A 312 11.07 7.62 11.61
N HIS A 313 9.91 8.25 11.86
CA HIS A 313 8.70 7.55 12.26
C HIS A 313 7.81 7.23 11.05
N PHE A 314 7.59 5.94 10.80
CA PHE A 314 6.57 5.47 9.88
C PHE A 314 5.20 5.67 10.49
N TYR A 315 4.35 6.43 9.82
CA TYR A 315 3.12 6.98 10.39
C TYR A 315 1.86 6.14 10.10
N GLY A 316 1.98 4.90 9.63
CA GLY A 316 0.83 4.00 9.41
C GLY A 316 -0.29 4.66 8.62
N SER A 317 -1.44 4.88 9.26
CA SER A 317 -2.57 5.57 8.64
C SER A 317 -3.10 4.85 7.40
N SER A 318 -3.00 3.52 7.36
CA SER A 318 -3.47 2.72 6.23
C SER A 318 -4.98 2.86 6.05
N TYR A 319 -5.45 2.96 4.80
CA TYR A 319 -6.86 3.24 4.48
C TYR A 319 -7.29 2.70 3.11
N VAL A 320 -8.60 2.63 2.90
CA VAL A 320 -9.23 2.25 1.62
C VAL A 320 -10.02 3.43 1.06
N THR A 321 -9.94 3.66 -0.25
CA THR A 321 -10.78 4.64 -0.97
C THR A 321 -11.64 3.94 -2.01
N GLY A 322 -12.91 4.28 -2.04
CA GLY A 322 -13.86 3.89 -3.07
C GLY A 322 -13.78 4.77 -4.33
N PRO A 323 -14.20 4.24 -5.49
CA PRO A 323 -14.19 5.00 -6.75
C PRO A 323 -15.15 6.19 -6.77
N ASP A 324 -16.07 6.30 -5.79
CA ASP A 324 -16.97 7.43 -5.59
C ASP A 324 -16.32 8.60 -4.82
N GLY A 325 -15.03 8.48 -4.48
CA GLY A 325 -14.25 9.46 -3.73
C GLY A 325 -14.41 9.35 -2.21
N SER A 326 -15.26 8.44 -1.74
CA SER A 326 -15.39 8.15 -0.31
C SER A 326 -14.24 7.28 0.20
N ARG A 327 -13.86 7.39 1.47
CA ARG A 327 -12.75 6.61 2.05
C ARG A 327 -12.99 6.23 3.51
N THR A 328 -12.33 5.16 3.94
CA THR A 328 -12.27 4.81 5.36
C THR A 328 -11.45 5.84 6.14
N PRO A 329 -11.67 5.92 7.47
CA PRO A 329 -10.65 6.31 8.42
C PRO A 329 -9.30 5.63 8.16
N GLY A 330 -8.21 6.32 8.49
CA GLY A 330 -6.90 5.70 8.63
C GLY A 330 -6.82 4.81 9.88
N LEU A 331 -6.03 3.75 9.82
CA LEU A 331 -5.55 3.07 11.02
C LEU A 331 -4.62 3.98 11.84
N SER A 332 -4.25 3.52 13.03
CA SER A 332 -3.32 4.19 13.94
C SER A 332 -2.02 4.58 13.25
N ARG A 333 -1.44 5.69 13.72
CA ARG A 333 -0.10 6.13 13.28
C ARG A 333 1.03 5.33 13.90
N THR A 334 0.76 4.66 15.02
CA THR A 334 1.80 4.11 15.89
C THR A 334 1.64 2.63 16.19
N ARG A 335 0.46 2.06 15.95
CA ARG A 335 0.15 0.67 16.28
C ARG A 335 0.10 -0.21 15.05
N ASP A 336 0.50 -1.47 15.23
CA ASP A 336 0.15 -2.53 14.29
C ASP A 336 -1.37 -2.57 14.11
N GLY A 337 -1.83 -2.94 12.92
CA GLY A 337 -3.26 -3.00 12.69
C GLY A 337 -3.68 -3.77 11.45
N LEU A 338 -4.93 -4.20 11.51
CA LEU A 338 -5.66 -4.87 10.45
C LEU A 338 -6.89 -4.03 10.08
N LEU A 339 -6.94 -3.57 8.84
CA LEU A 339 -8.12 -2.92 8.26
C LEU A 339 -8.84 -3.92 7.36
N VAL A 340 -10.10 -4.23 7.67
CA VAL A 340 -10.97 -5.06 6.84
C VAL A 340 -11.96 -4.17 6.09
N ALA A 341 -12.05 -4.29 4.77
CA ALA A 341 -13.05 -3.56 3.99
C ALA A 341 -13.83 -4.53 3.11
N GLN A 342 -15.15 -4.55 3.25
CA GLN A 342 -16.04 -5.20 2.29
C GLN A 342 -16.35 -4.22 1.17
N LEU A 343 -16.17 -4.65 -0.07
CA LEU A 343 -16.33 -3.84 -1.27
C LEU A 343 -17.31 -4.54 -2.21
N ASP A 344 -18.27 -3.81 -2.76
CA ASP A 344 -18.95 -4.24 -3.99
C ASP A 344 -18.17 -3.73 -5.22
N LEU A 345 -17.57 -4.65 -5.97
CA LEU A 345 -16.79 -4.32 -7.16
C LEU A 345 -17.64 -3.77 -8.31
N ASN A 346 -18.97 -3.90 -8.27
CA ASN A 346 -19.86 -3.25 -9.23
C ASN A 346 -19.80 -1.72 -9.15
N LEU A 347 -19.44 -1.16 -7.97
CA LEU A 347 -19.30 0.28 -7.79
C LEU A 347 -18.31 0.89 -8.79
N CYS A 348 -17.23 0.17 -9.15
CA CYS A 348 -16.27 0.61 -10.16
C CYS A 348 -16.94 0.92 -11.50
N ARG A 349 -17.85 0.06 -11.98
CA ARG A 349 -18.58 0.30 -13.24
C ARG A 349 -19.57 1.46 -13.07
N GLN A 350 -20.34 1.45 -12.00
CA GLN A 350 -21.34 2.49 -11.72
C GLN A 350 -20.71 3.89 -11.71
N MET A 351 -19.51 4.03 -11.15
CA MET A 351 -18.82 5.32 -11.14
C MET A 351 -18.23 5.70 -12.50
N LYS A 352 -17.74 4.72 -13.29
CA LYS A 352 -17.30 4.97 -14.67
C LYS A 352 -18.44 5.52 -15.53
N ASP A 353 -19.62 4.93 -15.40
CA ASP A 353 -20.79 5.33 -16.18
C ASP A 353 -21.36 6.68 -15.70
N SER A 354 -21.41 6.91 -14.38
CA SER A 354 -21.97 8.14 -13.82
C SER A 354 -21.11 9.39 -14.06
N TRP A 355 -19.77 9.27 -14.00
CA TRP A 355 -18.87 10.41 -14.17
C TRP A 355 -18.28 10.54 -15.57
N GLY A 356 -18.20 9.44 -16.33
CA GLY A 356 -17.67 9.46 -17.68
C GLY A 356 -16.17 9.78 -17.78
N PHE A 357 -15.40 9.67 -16.68
CA PHE A 357 -13.96 9.95 -16.72
C PHE A 357 -13.24 9.09 -17.74
N ARG A 358 -13.57 7.79 -17.81
CA ARG A 358 -12.99 6.85 -18.78
C ARG A 358 -13.40 7.14 -20.23
N LEU A 359 -14.59 7.69 -20.43
CA LEU A 359 -15.11 8.10 -21.73
C LEU A 359 -14.37 9.33 -22.28
N THR A 360 -13.92 10.23 -21.40
CA THR A 360 -13.38 11.56 -21.77
C THR A 360 -11.85 11.65 -21.63
N GLN A 361 -11.14 10.53 -21.52
CA GLN A 361 -9.70 10.52 -21.22
C GLN A 361 -8.81 11.07 -22.35
N ARG A 362 -9.27 11.04 -23.61
CA ARG A 362 -8.50 11.47 -24.79
C ARG A 362 -7.10 10.87 -24.86
N LEU A 363 -7.00 9.55 -24.66
CA LEU A 363 -5.71 8.84 -24.56
C LEU A 363 -4.84 9.00 -25.81
N ASP A 364 -5.46 9.13 -26.98
CA ASP A 364 -4.80 9.43 -28.26
C ASP A 364 -4.04 10.77 -28.23
N LEU A 365 -4.68 11.81 -27.69
CA LEU A 365 -4.07 13.13 -27.53
C LEU A 365 -2.88 13.06 -26.56
N TYR A 366 -3.08 12.45 -25.39
CA TYR A 366 -2.03 12.36 -24.37
C TYR A 366 -0.87 11.48 -24.82
N ALA A 367 -1.13 10.36 -25.51
CA ALA A 367 -0.08 9.51 -26.05
C ALA A 367 0.82 10.29 -27.01
N LYS A 368 0.23 11.01 -27.98
CA LYS A 368 0.99 11.85 -28.90
C LYS A 368 1.77 12.94 -28.17
N SER A 369 1.13 13.64 -27.23
CA SER A 369 1.75 14.74 -26.47
C SER A 369 2.92 14.26 -25.62
N LEU A 370 2.79 13.10 -24.98
CA LEU A 370 3.86 12.48 -24.19
C LEU A 370 5.02 12.04 -25.06
N THR A 371 4.73 11.41 -26.22
CA THR A 371 5.78 11.04 -27.18
C THR A 371 6.56 12.28 -27.64
N GLU A 372 5.87 13.36 -28.03
CA GLU A 372 6.51 14.62 -28.42
C GLU A 372 7.35 15.22 -27.28
N ALA A 373 6.89 15.14 -26.03
CA ALA A 373 7.60 15.64 -24.86
C ALA A 373 8.85 14.82 -24.48
N THR A 374 8.95 13.57 -24.94
CA THR A 374 10.13 12.71 -24.69
C THR A 374 11.30 12.96 -25.65
N ASN A 375 11.10 13.74 -26.70
CA ASN A 375 12.16 14.05 -27.66
C ASN A 375 13.21 14.99 -27.04
N CYS A 376 14.50 14.76 -27.32
CA CYS A 376 15.59 15.57 -26.76
C CYS A 376 15.56 17.05 -27.19
N ASP A 377 14.94 17.34 -28.33
CA ASP A 377 14.76 18.68 -28.89
C ASP A 377 13.37 19.27 -28.62
N HIS A 378 12.60 18.67 -27.71
CA HIS A 378 11.27 19.17 -27.35
C HIS A 378 11.33 20.62 -26.85
N VAL A 379 10.56 21.49 -27.53
CA VAL A 379 10.33 22.85 -27.08
C VAL A 379 8.95 22.91 -26.42
N PRO A 380 8.87 23.25 -25.12
CA PRO A 380 7.59 23.39 -24.45
C PRO A 380 6.68 24.40 -25.17
N HIS A 381 5.39 24.06 -25.25
CA HIS A 381 4.39 24.94 -25.87
C HIS A 381 4.11 26.16 -24.96
N ILE A 382 4.91 27.21 -25.12
CA ILE A 382 4.85 28.45 -24.34
C ILE A 382 4.50 29.61 -25.26
N ILE A 383 3.38 30.28 -24.99
CA ILE A 383 2.97 31.52 -25.67
C ILE A 383 3.50 32.69 -24.85
N LYS A 384 4.28 33.58 -25.48
CA LYS A 384 4.86 34.77 -24.84
C LYS A 384 4.15 36.03 -25.30
N ASP A 385 4.12 37.03 -24.44
CA ASP A 385 3.68 38.38 -24.79
C ASP A 385 4.64 38.98 -25.81
N THR A 386 4.11 39.53 -26.90
CA THR A 386 4.88 40.22 -27.94
C THR A 386 4.80 41.72 -27.70
N ALA A 387 5.76 42.24 -26.93
CA ALA A 387 5.99 43.68 -26.80
C ALA A 387 6.63 44.27 -28.06
#